data_AF-A0A967LN96-F1
#
_entry.id   AF-A0A967LN96-F1
#
_cell.length_a   1.000
_cell.length_b   1.000
_cell.length_c   1.000
_cell.angle_alpha   90.00
_cell.angle_beta   90.00
_cell.angle_gamma   90.00
#
_symmetry.space_group_name_H-M   'P 1'
#
loop_
_entity.id
_entity.type
_entity.pdbx_description
1 polymer ?
#
loop_
_entity_poly.entity_id
_entity_poly.type
_entity_poly.pdbx_seq_one_letter_code
_entity_poly.pdbx_strand_id
1 'polypeptide(L)'
;MALLLAATPLAAPLAAQLGERAGDPLGSRVERAVDMLRAHQDTSGVAGLSAAIAVDGRLVWAGGFGHASVQQAAEAGPEMVSRVGSISKPIAAVAAMALWDEGKLDLDAPITTYLPDYPAANGGITLRQLMSHTAGVRHYRDDEFLSNQRYDDVMSPLTVFWQDSLLFEPGTEYSYSTYGWTVVSAVTEAADGERTWVAILRDEVIGPLGLVHLQPEWQ
;
A
#
# COMPACT_ATOMS: atom_id res chain seq x y z
N MET A 1 2.17 -43.07 -16.86
CA MET A 1 3.54 -43.11 -16.31
C MET A 1 3.61 -42.02 -15.25
N ALA A 2 3.39 -42.38 -13.99
CA ALA A 2 3.40 -41.46 -12.87
C ALA A 2 4.86 -41.14 -12.51
N LEU A 3 5.22 -39.86 -12.47
CA LEU A 3 6.44 -39.40 -11.82
C LEU A 3 6.03 -38.52 -10.62
N LEU A 4 6.05 -39.13 -9.44
CA LEU A 4 6.28 -38.47 -8.16
C LEU A 4 7.78 -38.16 -8.07
N LEU A 5 8.17 -36.93 -7.73
CA LEU A 5 9.45 -36.52 -7.11
C LEU A 5 9.48 -34.98 -7.15
N ALA A 6 9.70 -34.21 -6.10
CA ALA A 6 9.76 -34.42 -4.67
C ALA A 6 9.50 -33.03 -4.06
N ALA A 7 8.69 -32.95 -3.01
CA ALA A 7 8.64 -31.74 -2.20
C ALA A 7 10.01 -31.57 -1.52
N THR A 8 10.71 -30.48 -1.78
CA THR A 8 11.84 -30.03 -0.98
C THR A 8 11.31 -29.13 0.14
N PRO A 9 11.24 -29.58 1.40
CA PRO A 9 11.07 -28.68 2.52
C PRO A 9 12.43 -28.15 3.01
N LEU A 10 12.32 -27.08 3.79
CA LEU A 10 13.34 -26.33 4.52
C LEU A 10 14.17 -25.34 3.68
N ALA A 11 13.54 -24.19 3.44
CA ALA A 11 14.26 -22.93 3.50
C ALA A 11 15.06 -22.92 4.82
N ALA A 12 16.38 -22.99 4.72
CA ALA A 12 17.24 -22.59 5.82
C ALA A 12 16.86 -21.15 6.23
N PRO A 13 16.98 -20.77 7.52
CA PRO A 13 16.77 -19.38 7.90
C PRO A 13 17.71 -18.51 7.06
N LEU A 14 17.14 -17.55 6.34
CA LEU A 14 17.83 -16.64 5.41
C LEU A 14 19.03 -15.91 6.06
N ALA A 15 19.08 -15.89 7.40
CA ALA A 15 20.20 -15.43 8.20
C ALA A 15 21.54 -16.13 7.87
N ALA A 16 21.53 -17.39 7.40
CA ALA A 16 22.75 -18.16 7.17
C ALA A 16 23.49 -17.84 5.85
N GLN A 17 22.96 -16.95 5.00
CA GLN A 17 23.60 -16.57 3.73
C GLN A 17 24.33 -15.23 3.74
N LEU A 18 24.27 -14.48 4.85
CA LEU A 18 25.21 -13.39 5.08
C LEU A 18 26.55 -14.00 5.46
N GLY A 19 27.47 -14.04 4.51
CA GLY A 19 28.81 -14.53 4.73
C GLY A 19 29.45 -13.83 5.92
N GLU A 20 29.77 -14.61 6.95
CA GLU A 20 30.79 -14.26 7.93
C GLU A 20 32.13 -14.10 7.22
N ARG A 21 32.37 -12.90 6.66
CA ARG A 21 33.71 -12.43 6.38
C ARG A 21 33.97 -11.28 7.33
N ALA A 22 34.76 -11.54 8.36
CA ALA A 22 35.33 -10.50 9.20
C ALA A 22 35.91 -9.39 8.29
N GLY A 23 35.31 -8.20 8.36
CA GLY A 23 35.70 -7.05 7.53
C GLY A 23 34.74 -6.66 6.40
N ASP A 24 33.59 -7.32 6.21
CA ASP A 24 32.56 -6.84 5.27
C ASP A 24 31.92 -5.52 5.75
N PRO A 25 32.10 -4.39 5.05
CA PRO A 25 31.47 -3.13 5.41
C PRO A 25 29.95 -3.20 5.39
N LEU A 26 29.35 -4.07 4.56
CA LEU A 26 27.91 -4.23 4.49
C LEU A 26 27.37 -4.97 5.72
N GLY A 27 27.94 -6.12 6.10
CA GLY A 27 27.60 -6.84 7.32
C GLY A 27 27.58 -5.92 8.55
N SER A 28 28.65 -5.16 8.76
CA SER A 28 28.72 -4.22 9.91
C SER A 28 27.65 -3.10 9.86
N ARG A 29 27.22 -2.67 8.67
CA ARG A 29 26.14 -1.68 8.52
C ARG A 29 24.78 -2.28 8.82
N VAL A 30 24.54 -3.52 8.37
CA VAL A 30 23.31 -4.26 8.66
C VAL A 30 23.19 -4.49 10.16
N GLU A 31 24.24 -4.98 10.82
CA GLU A 31 24.27 -5.16 12.29
C GLU A 31 23.92 -3.87 13.03
N ARG A 32 24.56 -2.74 12.67
CA ARG A 32 24.22 -1.44 13.27
C ARG A 32 22.78 -1.03 13.05
N ALA A 33 22.22 -1.27 11.86
CA ALA A 33 20.81 -0.98 11.58
C ALA A 33 19.88 -1.85 12.43
N VAL A 34 20.20 -3.13 12.60
CA VAL A 34 19.45 -4.07 13.45
C VAL A 34 19.50 -3.64 14.92
N ASP A 35 20.66 -3.22 15.42
CA ASP A 35 20.81 -2.69 16.78
C ASP A 35 19.96 -1.41 16.99
N MET A 36 19.92 -0.53 15.99
CA MET A 36 19.07 0.67 16.03
C MET A 36 17.58 0.32 16.07
N LEU A 37 17.14 -0.69 15.29
CA LEU A 37 15.75 -1.16 15.31
C LEU A 37 15.36 -1.74 16.67
N ARG A 38 16.26 -2.52 17.29
CA ARG A 38 16.06 -3.07 18.64
C ARG A 38 15.95 -1.94 19.67
N ALA A 39 16.91 -1.01 19.68
CA ALA A 39 16.90 0.13 20.58
C ALA A 39 15.64 1.00 20.41
N HIS A 40 15.14 1.14 19.17
CA HIS A 40 13.88 1.83 18.92
C HIS A 40 12.69 1.06 19.52
N GLN A 41 12.63 -0.26 19.37
CA GLN A 41 11.57 -1.06 19.97
C GLN A 41 11.57 -0.96 21.51
N ASP A 42 12.75 -0.96 22.15
CA ASP A 42 12.90 -0.83 23.60
C ASP A 42 12.42 0.53 24.14
N THR A 43 12.48 1.59 23.32
CA THR A 43 12.25 2.99 23.76
C THR A 43 10.95 3.60 23.25
N SER A 44 10.34 3.07 22.20
CA SER A 44 9.16 3.66 21.54
C SER A 44 7.82 3.32 22.20
N GLY A 45 7.78 2.29 23.05
CA GLY A 45 6.53 1.80 23.65
C GLY A 45 5.63 1.03 22.67
N VAL A 46 6.09 0.75 21.45
CA VAL A 46 5.37 -0.12 20.52
C VAL A 46 5.41 -1.57 21.00
N ALA A 47 4.28 -2.28 20.85
CA ALA A 47 4.17 -3.67 21.29
C ALA A 47 5.15 -4.60 20.56
N GLY A 48 5.35 -4.36 19.27
CA GLY A 48 6.29 -5.08 18.43
C GLY A 48 6.61 -4.32 17.15
N LEU A 49 7.70 -4.73 16.50
CA LEU A 49 8.23 -4.14 15.28
C LEU A 49 8.61 -5.28 14.33
N SER A 50 8.25 -5.17 13.06
CA SER A 50 8.74 -6.01 11.97
C SER A 50 9.46 -5.12 10.96
N ALA A 51 10.61 -5.57 10.48
CA ALA A 51 11.42 -4.80 9.55
C ALA A 51 12.24 -5.70 8.61
N ALA A 52 12.60 -5.13 7.47
CA ALA A 52 13.44 -5.73 6.46
C ALA A 52 14.46 -4.71 5.94
N ILE A 53 15.66 -5.19 5.61
CA ILE A 53 16.73 -4.41 4.99
C ILE A 53 17.06 -5.09 3.66
N ALA A 54 16.93 -4.33 2.58
CA ALA A 54 17.33 -4.76 1.24
C ALA A 54 18.41 -3.84 0.67
N VAL A 55 19.39 -4.43 -0.02
CA VAL A 55 20.48 -3.71 -0.70
C VAL A 55 20.61 -4.28 -2.11
N ASP A 56 20.64 -3.40 -3.10
CA ASP A 56 20.72 -3.76 -4.53
C ASP A 56 19.66 -4.80 -4.94
N GLY A 57 18.42 -4.61 -4.46
CA GLY A 57 17.28 -5.49 -4.74
C GLY A 57 17.33 -6.85 -4.03
N ARG A 58 18.30 -7.07 -3.12
CA ARG A 58 18.42 -8.32 -2.37
C ARG A 58 18.10 -8.10 -0.90
N LEU A 59 17.22 -8.93 -0.36
CA LEU A 59 16.94 -8.97 1.07
C LEU A 59 18.20 -9.46 1.81
N VAL A 60 18.76 -8.62 2.66
CA VAL A 60 19.96 -8.95 3.47
C VAL A 60 19.59 -9.28 4.91
N TRP A 61 18.49 -8.74 5.42
CA TRP A 61 17.97 -9.07 6.75
C TRP A 61 16.46 -8.86 6.80
N ALA A 62 15.76 -9.72 7.53
CA ALA A 62 14.36 -9.52 7.91
C ALA A 62 14.14 -10.11 9.29
N GLY A 63 13.39 -9.42 10.14
CA GLY A 63 13.18 -9.84 11.51
C GLY A 63 12.16 -8.98 12.23
N GLY A 64 11.96 -9.27 13.51
CA GLY A 64 11.11 -8.49 14.38
C GLY A 64 11.60 -8.46 15.81
N PHE A 65 11.03 -7.54 16.59
CA PHE A 65 11.30 -7.32 18.00
C PHE A 65 9.99 -7.10 18.74
N GLY A 66 9.89 -7.59 19.98
CA GLY A 66 8.66 -7.51 20.77
C GLY A 66 7.58 -8.50 20.30
N HIS A 67 6.32 -8.11 20.37
CA HIS A 67 5.17 -8.97 20.17
C HIS A 67 4.31 -8.53 18.99
N ALA A 68 3.99 -9.44 18.08
CA ALA A 68 2.94 -9.27 17.08
C ALA A 68 1.55 -9.19 17.73
N SER A 69 1.34 -9.89 18.85
CA SER A 69 0.15 -9.77 19.67
C SER A 69 0.50 -9.93 21.14
N VAL A 70 0.21 -8.90 21.94
CA VAL A 70 0.39 -8.94 23.39
C VAL A 70 -0.58 -9.94 24.04
N GLN A 71 -1.83 -10.01 23.57
CA GLN A 71 -2.82 -10.93 24.16
C GLN A 71 -2.47 -12.40 23.88
N GLN A 72 -1.95 -12.70 22.70
CA GLN A 72 -1.61 -14.07 22.29
C GLN A 72 -0.16 -14.45 22.63
N ALA A 73 0.62 -13.52 23.21
CA ALA A 73 2.06 -13.67 23.42
C ALA A 73 2.81 -14.12 22.14
N ALA A 74 2.34 -13.66 20.97
CA ALA A 74 2.95 -13.99 19.69
C ALA A 74 4.11 -13.02 19.43
N GLU A 75 5.29 -13.54 19.13
CA GLU A 75 6.48 -12.73 18.83
C GLU A 75 6.33 -11.99 17.49
N ALA A 76 6.88 -10.78 17.41
CA ALA A 76 6.98 -10.07 16.15
C ALA A 76 8.06 -10.72 15.27
N GLY A 77 7.74 -10.91 13.99
CA GLY A 77 8.64 -11.51 13.02
C GLY A 77 8.40 -10.94 11.62
N PRO A 78 9.19 -11.37 10.62
CA PRO A 78 9.09 -10.86 9.26
C PRO A 78 7.72 -11.10 8.62
N GLU A 79 7.00 -12.14 9.05
CA GLU A 79 5.65 -12.48 8.57
C GLU A 79 4.51 -11.78 9.34
N MET A 80 4.84 -10.86 10.26
CA MET A 80 3.84 -10.11 11.01
C MET A 80 2.99 -9.25 10.06
N VAL A 81 1.68 -9.51 10.05
CA VAL A 81 0.71 -8.70 9.30
C VAL A 81 0.20 -7.55 10.17
N SER A 82 0.20 -6.34 9.62
CA SER A 82 -0.35 -5.15 10.26
C SER A 82 -1.10 -4.28 9.25
N ARG A 83 -1.92 -3.35 9.76
CA ARG A 83 -2.57 -2.35 8.89
C ARG A 83 -1.53 -1.33 8.47
N VAL A 84 -1.28 -1.24 7.17
CA VAL A 84 -0.27 -0.34 6.61
C VAL A 84 -0.76 1.10 6.38
N GLY A 85 -2.07 1.34 6.51
CA GLY A 85 -2.67 2.67 6.45
C GLY A 85 -2.29 3.43 5.18
N SER A 86 -1.71 4.63 5.32
CA SER A 86 -1.37 5.49 4.18
C SER A 86 -0.28 4.93 3.26
N ILE A 87 0.45 3.89 3.69
CA ILE A 87 1.37 3.14 2.81
C ILE A 87 0.61 2.41 1.69
N SER A 88 -0.71 2.25 1.79
CA SER A 88 -1.54 1.73 0.70
C SER A 88 -1.56 2.63 -0.56
N LYS A 89 -1.27 3.94 -0.43
CA LYS A 89 -1.30 4.89 -1.55
C LYS A 89 -0.28 4.60 -2.64
N PRO A 90 1.02 4.40 -2.35
CA PRO A 90 1.97 3.99 -3.38
C PRO A 90 1.62 2.64 -4.03
N ILE A 91 1.00 1.70 -3.30
CA ILE A 91 0.49 0.43 -3.88
C ILE A 91 -0.62 0.73 -4.90
N ALA A 92 -1.60 1.56 -4.52
CA ALA A 92 -2.66 2.01 -5.41
C ALA A 92 -2.12 2.79 -6.63
N ALA A 93 -1.06 3.58 -6.43
CA ALA A 93 -0.40 4.32 -7.50
C ALA A 93 0.20 3.36 -8.55
N VAL A 94 0.87 2.28 -8.13
CA VAL A 94 1.42 1.29 -9.06
C VAL A 94 0.31 0.66 -9.91
N ALA A 95 -0.83 0.30 -9.29
CA ALA A 95 -1.98 -0.23 -10.03
C ALA A 95 -2.54 0.77 -11.06
N ALA A 96 -2.71 2.03 -10.69
CA ALA A 96 -3.16 3.07 -11.62
C ALA A 96 -2.14 3.30 -12.75
N MET A 97 -0.84 3.29 -12.43
CA MET A 97 0.21 3.46 -13.44
C MET A 97 0.32 2.27 -14.39
N ALA A 98 0.01 1.05 -13.95
CA ALA A 98 -0.07 -0.12 -14.84
C ALA A 98 -1.15 0.08 -15.92
N LEU A 99 -2.35 0.53 -15.54
CA LEU A 99 -3.41 0.86 -16.50
C LEU A 99 -3.06 2.06 -17.40
N TRP A 100 -2.25 3.00 -16.91
CA TRP A 100 -1.70 4.08 -17.73
C TRP A 100 -0.71 3.55 -18.77
N ASP A 101 0.19 2.64 -18.40
CA ASP A 101 1.12 1.97 -19.32
C ASP A 101 0.36 1.14 -20.38
N GLU A 102 -0.80 0.58 -20.04
CA GLU A 102 -1.72 -0.10 -20.97
C GLU A 102 -2.50 0.86 -21.90
N GLY A 103 -2.42 2.17 -21.67
CA GLY A 103 -3.17 3.18 -22.43
C GLY A 103 -4.66 3.26 -22.07
N LYS A 104 -5.09 2.66 -20.96
CA LYS A 104 -6.48 2.73 -20.46
C LYS A 104 -6.73 4.00 -19.65
N LEU A 105 -5.71 4.52 -18.97
CA LEU A 105 -5.77 5.75 -18.20
C LEU A 105 -5.02 6.89 -18.89
N ASP A 106 -5.57 8.10 -18.78
CA ASP A 106 -4.92 9.37 -19.07
C ASP A 106 -4.89 10.19 -17.76
N LEU A 107 -3.68 10.51 -17.30
CA LEU A 107 -3.47 11.21 -16.04
C LEU A 107 -3.97 12.67 -16.07
N ASP A 108 -4.11 13.25 -17.26
CA ASP A 108 -4.47 14.64 -17.48
C ASP A 108 -5.90 14.80 -18.01
N ALA A 109 -6.58 13.71 -18.33
CA ALA A 109 -8.01 13.74 -18.63
C ALA A 109 -8.83 14.13 -17.39
N PRO A 110 -9.93 14.87 -17.55
CA PRO A 110 -10.91 15.08 -16.48
C PRO A 110 -11.42 13.73 -15.97
N ILE A 111 -11.59 13.56 -14.66
CA ILE A 111 -12.09 12.31 -14.09
C ILE A 111 -13.48 11.93 -14.59
N THR A 112 -14.28 12.89 -15.06
CA THR A 112 -15.58 12.64 -15.68
C THR A 112 -15.50 11.87 -16.99
N THR A 113 -14.32 11.75 -17.58
CA THR A 113 -14.05 10.81 -18.69
C THR A 113 -14.35 9.36 -18.28
N TYR A 114 -14.10 9.02 -17.02
CA TYR A 114 -14.27 7.68 -16.46
C TYR A 114 -15.50 7.58 -15.54
N LEU A 115 -15.81 8.66 -14.82
CA LEU A 115 -16.93 8.77 -13.90
C LEU A 115 -17.91 9.86 -14.38
N PRO A 116 -18.73 9.61 -15.41
CA PRO A 116 -19.57 10.63 -16.05
C PRO A 116 -20.58 11.29 -15.11
N ASP A 117 -21.00 10.57 -14.06
CA ASP A 117 -21.96 11.08 -13.07
C ASP A 117 -21.29 11.89 -11.94
N TYR A 118 -19.95 11.99 -11.92
CA TYR A 118 -19.24 12.77 -10.89
C TYR A 118 -19.67 14.24 -10.97
N PRO A 119 -19.91 14.93 -9.83
CA PRO A 119 -20.50 16.26 -9.86
C PRO A 119 -19.70 17.24 -10.72
N ALA A 120 -20.36 17.85 -11.70
CA ALA A 120 -19.73 18.65 -12.74
C ALA A 120 -18.86 19.80 -12.18
N ALA A 121 -19.23 20.38 -11.04
CA ALA A 121 -18.46 21.41 -10.35
C ALA A 121 -17.05 20.95 -9.96
N ASN A 122 -16.86 19.65 -9.75
CA ASN A 122 -15.60 19.03 -9.32
C ASN A 122 -15.01 18.10 -10.39
N GLY A 123 -15.77 17.76 -11.43
CA GLY A 123 -15.42 16.74 -12.42
C GLY A 123 -14.23 17.09 -13.33
N GLY A 124 -13.78 18.35 -13.33
CA GLY A 124 -12.63 18.83 -14.09
C GLY A 124 -11.26 18.48 -13.47
N ILE A 125 -11.23 17.90 -12.26
CA ILE A 125 -9.97 17.43 -11.66
C ILE A 125 -9.40 16.23 -12.42
N THR A 126 -8.09 16.00 -12.31
CA THR A 126 -7.39 14.92 -13.01
C THR A 126 -6.79 13.90 -12.04
N LEU A 127 -6.41 12.71 -12.54
CA LEU A 127 -5.68 11.72 -11.72
C LEU A 127 -4.34 12.28 -11.25
N ARG A 128 -3.63 13.02 -12.10
CA ARG A 128 -2.37 13.65 -11.71
C ARG A 128 -2.55 14.50 -10.47
N GLN A 129 -3.59 15.35 -10.45
CA GLN A 129 -3.88 16.23 -9.32
C GLN A 129 -4.34 15.47 -8.08
N LEU A 130 -5.12 14.40 -8.23
CA LEU A 130 -5.56 13.56 -7.11
C LEU A 130 -4.37 12.85 -6.45
N MET A 131 -3.52 12.21 -7.25
CA MET A 131 -2.34 11.46 -6.79
C MET A 131 -1.26 12.38 -6.22
N SER A 132 -1.18 13.64 -6.67
CA SER A 132 -0.29 14.66 -6.11
C SER A 132 -0.88 15.50 -4.98
N HIS A 133 -2.11 15.19 -4.52
CA HIS A 133 -2.79 15.94 -3.46
C HIS A 133 -3.04 17.44 -3.78
N THR A 134 -3.21 17.76 -5.06
CA THR A 134 -3.49 19.13 -5.53
C THR A 134 -4.86 19.28 -6.17
N ALA A 135 -5.75 18.29 -6.05
CA ALA A 135 -7.10 18.34 -6.63
C ALA A 135 -8.11 19.17 -5.80
N GLY A 136 -7.80 19.50 -4.54
CA GLY A 136 -8.73 20.20 -3.65
C GLY A 136 -9.81 19.31 -3.00
N VAL A 137 -9.80 17.99 -3.23
CA VAL A 137 -10.69 17.06 -2.53
C VAL A 137 -10.33 17.02 -1.04
N ARG A 138 -11.29 17.29 -0.16
CA ARG A 138 -11.05 17.38 1.29
C ARG A 138 -10.55 16.07 1.90
N HIS A 139 -9.95 16.18 3.08
CA HIS A 139 -9.66 15.03 3.93
C HIS A 139 -10.87 14.68 4.85
N TYR A 140 -10.64 13.78 5.81
CA TYR A 140 -11.62 13.42 6.83
C TYR A 140 -12.10 14.64 7.63
N ARG A 141 -13.38 14.63 8.01
CA ARG A 141 -13.98 15.53 8.99
C ARG A 141 -14.34 14.74 10.25
N ASP A 142 -14.20 15.38 11.41
CA ASP A 142 -14.61 14.82 12.70
C ASP A 142 -14.15 13.36 12.89
N ASP A 143 -15.09 12.46 13.18
CA ASP A 143 -14.82 11.05 13.45
C ASP A 143 -14.76 10.17 12.19
N GLU A 144 -14.79 10.73 10.98
CA GLU A 144 -14.74 9.94 9.74
C GLU A 144 -13.47 9.06 9.67
N PHE A 145 -12.35 9.51 10.24
CA PHE A 145 -11.10 8.72 10.33
C PHE A 145 -11.25 7.46 11.20
N LEU A 146 -12.21 7.45 12.13
CA LEU A 146 -12.48 6.32 13.03
C LEU A 146 -13.46 5.30 12.43
N SER A 147 -14.00 5.59 11.23
CA SER A 147 -14.96 4.70 10.58
C SER A 147 -14.32 3.34 10.25
N ASN A 148 -14.97 2.28 10.74
CA ASN A 148 -14.67 0.90 10.37
C ASN A 148 -15.75 0.32 9.45
N GLN A 149 -16.48 1.18 8.73
CA GLN A 149 -17.48 0.73 7.78
C GLN A 149 -16.83 -0.01 6.62
N ARG A 150 -17.26 -1.26 6.41
CA ARG A 150 -16.93 -2.02 5.21
C ARG A 150 -17.78 -1.53 4.05
N TYR A 151 -17.14 -1.37 2.90
CA TYR A 151 -17.79 -1.14 1.61
C TYR A 151 -17.47 -2.31 0.68
N ASP A 152 -18.45 -2.74 -0.11
CA ASP A 152 -18.31 -3.88 -1.01
C ASP A 152 -17.80 -3.48 -2.40
N ASP A 153 -17.78 -2.18 -2.71
CA ASP A 153 -17.33 -1.60 -3.97
C ASP A 153 -16.63 -0.25 -3.74
N VAL A 154 -15.92 0.23 -4.77
CA VAL A 154 -15.15 1.49 -4.70
C VAL A 154 -16.00 2.75 -4.81
N MET A 155 -17.24 2.68 -5.30
CA MET A 155 -18.11 3.83 -5.49
C MET A 155 -18.86 4.22 -4.21
N SER A 156 -19.34 3.23 -3.46
CA SER A 156 -20.06 3.41 -2.20
C SER A 156 -19.38 4.36 -1.19
N PRO A 157 -18.06 4.29 -0.91
CA PRO A 157 -17.41 5.22 0.02
C PRO A 157 -17.35 6.67 -0.49
N LEU A 158 -17.51 6.93 -1.79
CA LEU A 158 -17.50 8.31 -2.31
C LEU A 158 -18.72 9.09 -1.82
N THR A 159 -19.83 8.41 -1.50
CA THR A 159 -21.07 9.06 -1.01
C THR A 159 -20.86 9.94 0.22
N VAL A 160 -19.82 9.66 1.02
CA VAL A 160 -19.45 10.45 2.20
C VAL A 160 -19.04 11.88 1.85
N PHE A 161 -18.47 12.10 0.66
CA PHE A 161 -17.96 13.40 0.24
C PHE A 161 -18.35 13.79 -1.19
N TRP A 162 -19.23 13.02 -1.83
CA TRP A 162 -19.58 13.14 -3.25
C TRP A 162 -19.97 14.57 -3.63
N GLN A 163 -20.80 15.22 -2.81
CA GLN A 163 -21.32 16.56 -3.06
C GLN A 163 -20.50 17.69 -2.43
N ASP A 164 -19.38 17.39 -1.77
CA ASP A 164 -18.56 18.43 -1.16
C ASP A 164 -17.85 19.28 -2.21
N SER A 165 -17.83 20.59 -2.01
CA SER A 165 -17.01 21.49 -2.84
C SER A 165 -15.51 21.21 -2.66
N LEU A 166 -14.74 21.47 -3.71
CA LEU A 166 -13.28 21.53 -3.59
C LEU A 166 -12.87 22.64 -2.61
N LEU A 167 -11.78 22.39 -1.87
CA LEU A 167 -11.22 23.33 -0.91
C LEU A 167 -10.57 24.55 -1.57
N PHE A 168 -10.04 24.36 -2.78
CA PHE A 168 -9.31 25.35 -3.56
C PHE A 168 -9.34 24.99 -5.05
N GLU A 169 -8.86 25.89 -5.90
CA GLU A 169 -8.75 25.66 -7.34
C GLU A 169 -7.73 24.54 -7.65
N PRO A 170 -8.11 23.49 -8.40
CA PRO A 170 -7.21 22.37 -8.71
C PRO A 170 -5.86 22.80 -9.29
N GLY A 171 -4.78 22.28 -8.71
CA GLY A 171 -3.40 22.55 -9.12
C GLY A 171 -2.77 23.80 -8.50
N THR A 172 -3.52 24.60 -7.74
CA THR A 172 -2.99 25.84 -7.14
C THR A 172 -2.42 25.66 -5.73
N GLU A 173 -2.90 24.65 -4.99
CA GLU A 173 -2.48 24.37 -3.62
C GLU A 173 -2.28 22.87 -3.36
N TYR A 174 -1.68 22.53 -2.22
CA TYR A 174 -1.47 21.17 -1.73
C TYR A 174 -2.32 20.93 -0.48
N SER A 175 -3.10 19.84 -0.48
CA SER A 175 -3.77 19.34 0.72
C SER A 175 -3.87 17.82 0.68
N TYR A 176 -3.21 17.17 1.64
CA TYR A 176 -3.24 15.73 1.79
C TYR A 176 -4.68 15.23 1.96
N SER A 177 -5.06 14.22 1.18
CA SER A 177 -6.44 13.73 1.14
C SER A 177 -6.50 12.24 0.90
N THR A 178 -6.99 11.48 1.89
CA THR A 178 -7.34 10.07 1.66
C THR A 178 -8.56 9.92 0.76
N TYR A 179 -9.55 10.82 0.81
CA TYR A 179 -10.70 10.73 -0.10
C TYR A 179 -10.33 10.97 -1.56
N GLY A 180 -9.31 11.80 -1.83
CA GLY A 180 -8.73 11.89 -3.17
C GLY A 180 -8.26 10.53 -3.69
N TRP A 181 -7.67 9.70 -2.83
CA TRP A 181 -7.25 8.33 -3.20
C TRP A 181 -8.43 7.34 -3.32
N THR A 182 -9.54 7.59 -2.62
CA THR A 182 -10.79 6.86 -2.89
C THR A 182 -11.28 7.14 -4.31
N VAL A 183 -11.22 8.40 -4.77
CA VAL A 183 -11.54 8.76 -6.17
C VAL A 183 -10.57 8.12 -7.16
N VAL A 184 -9.26 8.10 -6.87
CA VAL A 184 -8.27 7.40 -7.72
C VAL A 184 -8.64 5.93 -7.92
N SER A 185 -9.06 5.24 -6.85
CA SER A 185 -9.46 3.83 -6.92
C SER A 185 -10.70 3.64 -7.80
N ALA A 186 -11.70 4.50 -7.64
CA ALA A 186 -12.92 4.49 -8.46
C ALA A 186 -12.66 4.76 -9.95
N VAL A 187 -11.82 5.75 -10.27
CA VAL A 187 -11.46 6.04 -11.66
C VAL A 187 -10.63 4.89 -12.26
N THR A 188 -9.71 4.31 -11.49
CA THR A 188 -8.88 3.19 -11.98
C THR A 188 -9.75 1.97 -12.30
N GLU A 189 -10.71 1.63 -11.44
CA GLU A 189 -11.67 0.55 -11.70
C GLU A 189 -12.53 0.84 -12.94
N ALA A 190 -13.06 2.07 -13.05
CA ALA A 190 -13.88 2.47 -14.20
C ALA A 190 -13.10 2.49 -15.52
N ALA A 191 -11.82 2.85 -15.50
CA ALA A 191 -10.95 2.84 -16.68
C ALA A 191 -10.58 1.44 -17.15
N ASP A 192 -10.51 0.45 -16.25
CA ASP A 192 -10.34 -0.94 -16.65
C ASP A 192 -11.60 -1.49 -17.33
N GLY A 193 -12.77 -1.17 -16.77
CA GLY A 193 -14.08 -1.55 -17.31
C GLY A 193 -14.46 -3.02 -17.16
N GLU A 194 -13.53 -3.90 -16.75
CA GLU A 194 -13.76 -5.34 -16.62
C GLU A 194 -13.50 -5.86 -15.20
N ARG A 195 -12.39 -5.45 -14.59
CA ARG A 195 -11.93 -5.93 -13.28
C ARG A 195 -12.34 -4.99 -12.17
N THR A 196 -12.67 -5.55 -11.01
CA THR A 196 -12.82 -4.78 -9.78
C THR A 196 -11.46 -4.27 -9.30
N TRP A 197 -11.43 -3.23 -8.48
CA TRP A 197 -10.23 -2.65 -7.87
C TRP A 197 -9.36 -3.70 -7.17
N VAL A 198 -10.00 -4.61 -6.45
CA VAL A 198 -9.33 -5.75 -5.81
C VAL A 198 -8.66 -6.66 -6.84
N ALA A 199 -9.35 -6.97 -7.94
CA ALA A 199 -8.80 -7.80 -8.99
C ALA A 199 -7.65 -7.09 -9.72
N ILE A 200 -7.74 -5.78 -9.96
CA ILE A 200 -6.65 -4.96 -10.50
C ILE A 200 -5.43 -5.01 -9.57
N LEU A 201 -5.60 -4.75 -8.26
CA LEU A 201 -4.51 -4.85 -7.29
C LEU A 201 -3.88 -6.24 -7.28
N ARG A 202 -4.69 -7.29 -7.38
CA ARG A 202 -4.22 -8.67 -7.42
C ARG A 202 -3.38 -8.94 -8.67
N ASP A 203 -3.89 -8.54 -9.84
CA ASP A 203 -3.33 -8.92 -11.13
C ASP A 203 -2.14 -8.03 -11.52
N GLU A 204 -2.17 -6.74 -11.18
CA GLU A 204 -1.12 -5.77 -11.54
C GLU A 204 -0.01 -5.63 -10.48
N VAL A 205 -0.30 -5.93 -9.21
CA VAL A 205 0.64 -5.65 -8.11
C VAL A 205 0.95 -6.91 -7.31
N ILE A 206 -0.04 -7.52 -6.67
CA ILE A 206 0.19 -8.60 -5.69
C ILE A 206 0.77 -9.84 -6.35
N GLY A 207 0.17 -10.30 -7.45
CA GLY A 207 0.59 -11.50 -8.19
C GLY A 207 1.99 -11.36 -8.79
N PRO A 208 2.25 -10.34 -9.62
CA PRO A 208 3.55 -10.14 -10.26
C PRO A 208 4.71 -9.95 -9.26
N LEU A 209 4.45 -9.34 -8.11
CA LEU A 209 5.46 -9.09 -7.07
C LEU A 209 5.51 -10.19 -5.99
N GLY A 210 4.63 -11.20 -6.05
CA GLY A 210 4.59 -12.29 -5.07
C GLY A 210 4.23 -11.84 -3.64
N LEU A 211 3.42 -10.78 -3.49
CA LEU A 211 3.08 -10.18 -2.20
C LEU A 211 1.98 -10.96 -1.46
N VAL A 212 2.24 -12.23 -1.16
CA VAL A 212 1.21 -13.20 -0.67
C VAL A 212 0.56 -12.86 0.67
N HIS A 213 1.12 -11.92 1.44
CA HIS A 213 0.56 -11.42 2.70
C HIS A 213 -0.14 -10.05 2.56
N LEU A 214 -0.03 -9.41 1.39
CA LEU A 214 -0.74 -8.16 1.10
C LEU A 214 -2.17 -8.48 0.66
N GLN A 215 -3.14 -8.05 1.46
CA GLN A 215 -4.55 -8.23 1.17
C GLN A 215 -5.35 -6.99 1.56
N PRO A 216 -6.48 -6.72 0.89
CA PRO A 216 -7.47 -5.78 1.41
C PRO A 216 -7.96 -6.26 2.78
N GLU A 217 -8.26 -5.30 3.65
CA GLU A 217 -8.58 -5.54 5.06
C GLU A 217 -9.77 -6.49 5.30
N TRP A 218 -10.72 -6.58 4.38
CA TRP A 218 -12.01 -7.27 4.56
C TRP A 218 -12.22 -8.48 3.63
N GLN A 219 -11.15 -9.26 3.37
CA GLN A 219 -11.23 -10.51 2.61
C GLN A 219 -11.11 -11.76 3.48
#